data_AF-A0A2V6EFX4-F1
#
_entry.id   AF-A0A2V6EFX4-F1
#
_cell.length_a   1.000
_cell.length_b   1.000
_cell.length_c   1.000
_cell.angle_alpha   90.00
_cell.angle_beta   90.00
_cell.angle_gamma   90.00
#
_symmetry.space_group_name_H-M   'P 1'
#
loop_
_entity.id
_entity.type
_entity.pdbx_description
1 polymer ?
#
loop_
_entity_poly.entity_id
_entity_poly.type
_entity_poly.pdbx_seq_one_letter_code
_entity_poly.pdbx_strand_id
1 'polypeptide(L)' 'MAIPSETIEQVAAANDIVEVIGTYFPLKRAGASFKALCPFHQE' A
#
# COMPACT_ATOMS: atom_id res chain seq x y z
N MET A 1 14.79 -0.05 21.15
CA MET A 1 13.38 -0.14 21.59
C MET A 1 12.55 -0.47 20.36
N ALA A 2 11.80 -1.57 20.39
CA ALA A 2 10.92 -1.94 19.29
C ALA A 2 9.50 -1.39 19.53
N ILE A 3 8.80 -1.05 18.46
CA ILE A 3 7.38 -0.66 18.52
C ILE A 3 6.56 -1.90 18.89
N PRO A 4 5.56 -1.81 19.80
CA PRO A 4 4.68 -2.94 20.12
C PRO A 4 3.91 -3.45 18.89
N SER A 5 3.69 -4.75 18.80
CA SER A 5 2.96 -5.36 17.67
C SER A 5 1.55 -4.81 17.53
N GLU A 6 0.85 -4.59 18.66
CA GLU A 6 -0.47 -3.99 18.69
C GLU A 6 -0.49 -2.61 18.01
N THR A 7 0.54 -1.79 18.24
CA THR A 7 0.66 -0.48 17.60
C THR A 7 0.87 -0.63 16.09
N ILE A 8 1.66 -1.61 15.65
CA ILE A 8 1.86 -1.88 14.22
C ILE A 8 0.54 -2.30 13.55
N GLU A 9 -0.22 -3.18 14.21
CA GLU A 9 -1.53 -3.64 13.74
C GLU A 9 -2.56 -2.51 13.68
N GLN A 10 -2.59 -1.63 14.69
CA GLN A 10 -3.45 -0.45 14.72
C GLN A 10 -3.14 0.50 13.54
N VAL A 11 -1.85 0.74 13.26
CA VAL A 11 -1.45 1.57 12.12
C VAL A 11 -1.84 0.91 10.80
N ALA A 12 -1.60 -0.38 10.62
CA ALA A 12 -1.97 -1.09 9.40
C ALA A 12 -3.49 -1.09 9.15
N ALA A 13 -4.29 -1.28 10.21
CA ALA A 13 -5.75 -1.29 10.13
C ALA A 13 -6.35 0.11 9.86
N ALA A 14 -5.65 1.19 10.25
CA ALA A 14 -6.11 2.55 10.07
C ALA A 14 -5.84 3.13 8.66
N ASN A 15 -5.15 2.41 7.77
CA ASN A 15 -4.76 2.91 6.46
C ASN A 15 -5.25 1.99 5.33
N ASP A 16 -5.81 2.56 4.27
CA ASP A 16 -6.08 1.85 3.02
C ASP A 16 -4.81 1.82 2.17
N ILE A 17 -4.30 0.61 1.90
CA ILE A 17 -3.09 0.43 1.10
C ILE A 17 -3.24 0.97 -0.34
N VAL A 18 -4.45 0.97 -0.91
CA VAL A 18 -4.71 1.51 -2.24
C VAL A 18 -4.57 3.02 -2.24
N GLU A 19 -5.08 3.70 -1.21
CA GLU A 19 -4.94 5.14 -1.04
C GLU A 19 -3.48 5.52 -0.83
N VAL A 20 -2.80 4.83 0.10
CA VAL A 20 -1.38 5.09 0.42
C VAL A 20 -0.52 4.97 -0.85
N ILE A 21 -0.62 3.87 -1.60
CA ILE A 21 0.16 3.68 -2.82
C ILE A 21 -0.24 4.71 -3.89
N GLY A 22 -1.53 5.05 -4.00
CA GLY A 22 -2.05 6.03 -4.95
C GLY A 22 -1.48 7.44 -4.78
N THR A 23 -0.96 7.77 -3.59
CA THR A 23 -0.23 9.04 -3.37
C THR A 23 1.12 9.10 -4.08
N TYR A 24 1.71 7.96 -4.45
CA TYR A 24 3.02 7.88 -5.09
C TYR A 24 2.91 7.77 -6.62
N PHE A 25 1.98 6.96 -7.13
CA PHE A 25 1.79 6.75 -8.57
C PHE A 25 0.37 6.24 -8.88
N PRO A 26 -0.14 6.46 -10.10
CA PRO A 26 -1.51 6.10 -10.45
C PRO A 26 -1.71 4.58 -10.44
N LEU A 27 -2.77 4.14 -9.76
CA LEU A 27 -3.27 2.77 -9.78
C LEU A 27 -4.47 2.66 -10.72
N LYS A 28 -4.53 1.57 -11.50
CA LYS A 28 -5.69 1.25 -12.36
C LYS A 28 -6.46 0.06 -11.78
N ARG A 29 -7.79 0.20 -11.68
CA ARG A 29 -8.67 -0.89 -11.26
C ARG A 29 -8.66 -2.03 -12.29
N ALA A 30 -8.51 -3.25 -11.80
CA ALA A 30 -8.48 -4.48 -12.59
C ALA A 30 -9.30 -5.57 -11.86
N GLY A 31 -10.61 -5.56 -12.06
CA GLY A 31 -11.55 -6.42 -11.34
C GLY A 31 -11.61 -6.06 -9.85
N ALA A 32 -11.34 -7.04 -8.99
CA ALA A 32 -11.27 -6.87 -7.54
C ALA A 32 -9.92 -6.29 -7.05
N SER A 33 -8.94 -6.11 -7.94
CA SER A 33 -7.59 -5.66 -7.59
C SER A 33 -7.23 -4.34 -8.27
N PHE A 34 -6.07 -3.79 -7.91
CA PHE A 34 -5.45 -2.62 -8.54
C PHE A 34 -4.10 -3.00 -9.15
N LYS A 35 -3.72 -2.37 -10.26
CA LYS A 35 -2.46 -2.63 -10.99
C LYS A 35 -1.77 -1.33 -11.37
N ALA A 36 -0.44 -1.37 -11.42
CA ALA A 36 0.44 -0.33 -11.96
C ALA A 36 1.73 -0.97 -12.49
N LEU A 37 2.55 -0.19 -13.20
CA LEU A 37 3.92 -0.58 -13.51
C LEU A 37 4.74 -0.63 -12.22
N CYS A 38 5.61 -1.64 -12.09
CA CYS A 38 6.47 -1.77 -10.93
C CYS A 38 7.44 -0.59 -10.86
N PRO A 39 7.46 0.22 -9.77
CA PRO A 39 8.42 1.31 -9.65
C PRO A 39 9.82 0.83 -9.25
N PHE A 40 9.97 -0.44 -8.86
CA PHE A 40 11.21 -1.00 -8.33
C PHE A 40 12.03 -1.76 -9.36
N HIS A 41 11.41 -2.20 -10.45
CA HIS A 41 12.08 -2.92 -11.52
C HIS A 41 11.76 -2.25 -12.85
N GLN A 42 12.80 -1.88 -13.58
CA GLN A 42 12.69 -1.49 -14.99
C GLN A 42 12.91 -2.77 -15.80
N GLU A 43 11.85 -3.19 -16.49
CA GLU A 43 11.88 -4.31 -17.44
C GLU A 43 12.79 -4.02 -18.65
#